data_AF-A0A2J8AC16-F1
#
_entry.id   AF-A0A2J8AC16-F1
#
_cell.length_a   1.000
_cell.length_b   1.000
_cell.length_c   1.000
_cell.angle_alpha   90.00
_cell.angle_beta   90.00
_cell.angle_gamma   90.00
#
_symmetry.space_group_name_H-M   'P 1'
#
loop_
_entity.id
_entity.type
_entity.pdbx_description
1 polymer ?
#
loop_
_entity_poly.entity_id
_entity_poly.type
_entity_poly.pdbx_seq_one_letter_code
_entity_poly.pdbx_strand_id
1 'polypeptide(L)' 'MSLQLFVWVGQGQAKGSRVHYQSFTLNDQTYHVGDVCYLYPEDELYPPYVARILSAFVDKDVQSGADPHCIE' A
#
# COMPACT_ATOMS: atom_id res chain seq x y z
N MET A 1 -3.45 -15.28 -13.92
CA MET A 1 -3.30 -14.22 -12.91
C MET A 1 -4.46 -14.33 -11.94
N SER A 2 -4.19 -14.56 -10.65
CA SER A 2 -5.22 -14.36 -9.63
C SER A 2 -5.48 -12.87 -9.46
N LEU A 3 -6.75 -12.48 -9.36
CA LEU A 3 -7.12 -11.12 -9.02
C LEU A 3 -6.63 -10.81 -7.60
N GLN A 4 -5.84 -9.75 -7.43
CA GLN A 4 -5.51 -9.24 -6.11
C GLN A 4 -6.54 -8.17 -5.72
N LEU A 5 -7.08 -8.27 -4.51
CA LEU A 5 -8.07 -7.32 -3.99
C LEU A 5 -7.42 -6.44 -2.93
N PHE A 6 -7.38 -5.13 -3.18
CA PHE A 6 -6.88 -4.14 -2.23
C PHE A 6 -8.03 -3.27 -1.72
N VAL A 7 -8.14 -3.09 -0.39
CA VAL A 7 -9.17 -2.26 0.24
C VAL A 7 -8.59 -1.47 1.41
N TRP A 8 -8.84 -0.16 1.45
CA TRP A 8 -8.52 0.66 2.61
C TRP A 8 -9.44 0.35 3.79
N VAL A 9 -8.88 0.25 5.00
CA VAL A 9 -9.64 -0.05 6.21
C VAL A 9 -9.64 1.17 7.13
N GLY A 10 -10.85 1.59 7.53
CA GLY A 10 -11.06 2.73 8.42
C GLY A 10 -11.16 4.09 7.70
N GLN A 11 -11.30 5.15 8.49
CA GLN A 11 -11.46 6.51 7.97
C GLN A 11 -10.10 7.11 7.58
N GLY A 12 -9.99 7.50 6.30
CA GLY A 12 -8.81 8.21 5.81
C GLY A 12 -8.71 9.64 6.34
N GLN A 13 -7.48 10.11 6.55
CA GLN A 13 -7.18 11.47 7.00
C GLN A 13 -6.50 12.25 5.87
N ALA A 14 -7.16 13.33 5.41
CA ALA A 14 -6.59 14.21 4.40
C ALA A 14 -5.42 15.03 4.97
N LYS A 15 -4.28 15.02 4.27
CA LYS A 15 -3.09 15.82 4.56
C LYS A 15 -2.51 16.33 3.23
N GLY A 16 -2.86 17.56 2.86
CA GLY A 16 -2.49 18.11 1.55
C GLY A 16 -3.14 17.32 0.41
N SER A 17 -2.34 16.91 -0.58
CA SER A 17 -2.80 16.06 -1.69
C SER A 17 -2.90 14.57 -1.35
N ARG A 18 -2.55 14.17 -0.12
CA ARG A 18 -2.60 12.76 0.31
C ARG A 18 -3.77 12.48 1.23
N VAL A 19 -4.29 11.24 1.18
CA VAL A 19 -5.23 10.72 2.18
C VAL A 19 -4.59 9.52 2.85
N HIS A 20 -4.20 9.67 4.11
CA HIS A 20 -3.51 8.64 4.87
C HIS A 20 -4.50 7.70 5.58
N TYR A 21 -4.15 6.42 5.62
CA TYR A 21 -4.85 5.38 6.34
C TYR A 21 -3.92 4.71 7.34
N GLN A 22 -4.50 4.11 8.39
CA GLN A 22 -3.75 3.34 9.38
C GLN A 22 -3.68 1.85 9.05
N SER A 23 -4.51 1.38 8.12
CA SER A 23 -4.63 -0.03 7.76
C SER A 23 -5.21 -0.23 6.37
N PHE A 24 -4.85 -1.34 5.74
CA PHE A 24 -5.43 -1.82 4.48
C PHE A 24 -5.48 -3.34 4.47
N THR A 25 -6.36 -3.90 3.64
CA THR A 25 -6.43 -5.34 3.38
C THR A 25 -5.95 -5.60 1.96
N LEU A 26 -5.01 -6.53 1.81
CA LEU A 26 -4.61 -7.10 0.54
C LEU A 26 -4.99 -8.59 0.56
N ASN A 27 -5.93 -8.97 -0.30
CA ASN A 27 -6.59 -10.28 -0.32
C ASN A 27 -7.29 -10.57 1.02
N ASP A 28 -6.79 -11.55 1.77
CA ASP A 28 -7.29 -12.02 3.06
C ASP A 28 -6.45 -11.52 4.26
N GLN A 29 -5.40 -10.74 4.01
CA GLN A 29 -4.50 -10.23 5.04
C GLN A 29 -4.68 -8.73 5.24
N THR A 30 -4.93 -8.33 6.49
CA THR A 30 -4.92 -6.92 6.92
C THR A 30 -3.55 -6.55 7.46
N TYR A 31 -3.06 -5.39 7.03
CA TYR A 31 -1.81 -4.78 7.46
C TYR A 31 -2.09 -3.44 8.13
N HIS A 32 -1.25 -3.09 9.09
CA HIS A 32 -1.28 -1.82 9.81
C HIS A 32 0.04 -1.06 9.63
N VAL A 33 -0.04 0.28 9.72
CA VAL A 33 1.16 1.10 9.83
C VAL A 33 1.96 0.65 11.06
N GLY A 34 3.24 0.38 10.87
CA GLY A 34 4.15 -0.17 11.87
C GLY A 34 4.44 -1.66 11.71
N ASP A 35 3.61 -2.41 10.96
CA ASP A 35 3.85 -3.82 10.66
C ASP A 35 5.08 -4.00 9.76
N VAL A 36 5.67 -5.19 9.82
CA VAL A 36 6.78 -5.60 8.94
C VAL A 36 6.23 -6.59 7.91
N CYS A 37 6.53 -6.36 6.64
CA CYS A 37 6.04 -7.19 5.53
C CYS A 37 7.16 -7.56 4.56
N TYR A 38 6.89 -8.61 3.77
CA TYR A 38 7.71 -8.96 2.62
C TYR A 38 7.23 -8.18 1.40
N LEU A 39 8.18 -7.65 0.63
CA LEU A 39 7.92 -7.03 -0.66
C LEU A 39 8.51 -7.93 -1.75
N TYR A 40 7.71 -8.21 -2.77
CA TYR A 40 8.17 -8.96 -3.93
C TYR A 40 8.65 -7.98 -5.01
N PRO A 41 9.91 -8.06 -5.45
CA PRO A 41 10.41 -7.22 -6.53
C PRO A 41 9.69 -7.54 -7.84
N GLU A 42 9.56 -6.55 -8.72
CA GLU A 42 9.05 -6.76 -10.09
C GLU A 42 10.00 -7.66 -10.90
N ASP A 43 11.31 -7.54 -10.65
CA ASP A 43 12.31 -8.43 -11.20
C ASP A 43 12.53 -9.62 -10.25
N GLU A 44 12.02 -10.78 -10.67
CA GLU A 44 12.08 -12.05 -9.92
C GLU A 44 13.52 -12.58 -9.73
N LEU A 45 14.53 -11.97 -10.36
CA LEU A 45 15.94 -12.29 -10.09
C LEU A 45 16.41 -11.80 -8.72
N TYR A 46 15.69 -10.86 -8.10
CA TYR A 46 16.00 -10.37 -6.77
C TYR A 46 15.19 -11.12 -5.69
N PRO A 47 15.78 -11.36 -4.50
CA PRO A 47 15.05 -11.96 -3.41
C PRO A 47 13.97 -10.99 -2.89
N PRO A 48 12.92 -11.51 -2.23
CA PRO A 48 11.98 -10.66 -1.51
C PRO A 48 12.68 -9.75 -0.51
N TYR A 49 12.22 -8.51 -0.43
CA TYR A 49 12.70 -7.55 0.56
C TYR A 49 11.87 -7.63 1.83
N VAL A 50 12.43 -7.17 2.94
CA VAL A 50 11.72 -7.00 4.21
C VAL A 50 11.70 -5.52 4.55
N ALA A 51 10.51 -4.97 4.76
CA ALA A 51 10.32 -3.55 5.07
C ALA A 51 9.30 -3.39 6.19
N ARG A 52 9.35 -2.24 6.88
CA ARG A 52 8.32 -1.81 7.83
C ARG A 52 7.44 -0.79 7.14
N ILE A 53 6.12 -0.92 7.29
CA ILE A 53 5.16 0.07 6.80
C ILE A 53 5.26 1.32 7.67
N LEU A 54 5.78 2.40 7.12
CA LEU A 54 5.87 3.71 7.74
C LEU A 54 4.66 4.58 7.40
N SER A 55 4.12 4.43 6.19
CA SER A 55 2.92 5.16 5.79
C SER A 55 2.11 4.43 4.72
N ALA A 56 0.80 4.63 4.73
CA ALA A 56 -0.12 4.08 3.74
C ALA A 56 -1.11 5.17 3.34
N PHE A 57 -1.15 5.53 2.05
CA PHE A 57 -1.96 6.65 1.58
C PHE A 57 -2.41 6.53 0.13
N VAL A 58 -3.41 7.33 -0.20
CA VAL A 58 -3.79 7.64 -1.59
C VAL A 58 -3.15 8.96 -1.97
N ASP A 59 -2.36 8.99 -3.03
CA ASP A 59 -1.84 10.21 -3.63
C ASP A 59 -2.80 10.71 -4.72
N LYS A 60 -3.33 11.92 -4.55
CA LYS A 60 -4.31 12.53 -5.48
C LYS A 60 -3.66 13.19 -6.69
N ASP A 61 -2.35 13.41 -6.66
CA ASP A 61 -1.63 14.11 -7.74
C ASP A 61 -1.06 13.12 -8.77
N VAL A 62 -1.37 11.83 -8.63
CA VAL A 62 -0.90 10.77 -9.52
C VAL A 62 -1.39 11.00 -10.95
N GLN A 63 -0.48 10.82 -11.92
CA GLN A 63 -0.79 10.97 -13.34
C GLN A 63 -1.88 9.99 -13.76
N SER A 64 -2.77 10.44 -14.65
CA SER A 64 -3.87 9.63 -15.18
C SER A 64 -3.38 8.27 -15.68
N GLY A 65 -3.86 7.19 -15.06
CA GLY A 65 -3.54 5.80 -15.44
C GLY A 65 -2.56 5.08 -14.51
N ALA A 66 -1.94 5.76 -13.54
CA ALA A 66 -1.14 5.10 -12.51
C ALA A 66 -1.97 4.74 -11.26
N ASP A 67 -1.52 3.73 -10.51
CA ASP A 67 -2.14 3.32 -9.26
C ASP A 67 -1.94 4.40 -8.18
N PRO A 68 -3.00 4.98 -7.61
CA PRO A 68 -2.87 6.03 -6.61
C PRO A 68 -2.56 5.49 -5.20
N HIS A 69 -2.51 4.16 -5.01
CA HIS A 69 -2.25 3.53 -3.73
C HIS A 69 -0.75 3.42 -3.44
N CYS A 70 -0.31 4.08 -2.38
CA CYS A 70 1.11 4.12 -1.99
C CYS A 70 1.30 3.51 -0.60
N ILE A 71 2.23 2.58 -0.49
CA ILE A 71 2.72 1.99 0.76
C ILE A 71 4.22 2.28 0.85
N GLU A 72 4.64 2.94 1.93
CA GLU A 72 6.04 3.32 2.20
C GLU A 72 6.53 2.65 3.48
#